data_AF-A0A0N0V043-F1
#
_entry.id   AF-A0A0N0V043-F1
#
_cell.length_a   1.000
_cell.length_b   1.000
_cell.length_c   1.000
_cell.angle_alpha   90.00
_cell.angle_beta   90.00
_cell.angle_gamma   90.00
#
_symmetry.space_group_name_H-M   'P 1'
#
loop_
_entity.id
_entity.type
_entity.pdbx_description
1 polymer ?
#
loop_
_entity_poly.entity_id
_entity_poly.type
_entity_poly.pdbx_seq_one_letter_code
_entity_poly.pdbx_strand_id
1 'polypeptide(L)'
;MAYCHFFIMQKKKVINKAQKLLDSGLNCNEVAKQLKIKPATIRKAIQQGKLHRPNLNKATAGINEKGLKPTTKSERNLEDSKASLGLGCTNEPARIMAAKGQLKAVEPIFTKSSDVQSAGVLIALPALLANGLLKFTGKYFRLPNGYYGMETIFVILAFAALLRIKSIEGVRYCDPCEFGKIVGIDRIPEVKTLREKIEILANNGKSKEWSRDLAVLWMEETA
;
A
#
# COMPACT_ATOMS: atom_id res chain seq x y z
N MET A 1 -46.73 -33.86 -29.99
CA MET A 1 -45.43 -33.75 -29.27
C MET A 1 -44.26 -33.19 -30.10
N ALA A 2 -44.34 -33.06 -31.44
CA ALA A 2 -43.22 -32.62 -32.29
C ALA A 2 -42.81 -31.13 -32.12
N TYR A 3 -43.75 -30.23 -31.84
CA TYR A 3 -43.48 -28.79 -31.69
C TYR A 3 -42.60 -28.45 -30.47
N CYS A 4 -42.77 -29.16 -29.36
CA CYS A 4 -42.02 -28.91 -28.14
C CYS A 4 -40.54 -29.32 -28.29
N HIS A 5 -40.29 -30.39 -29.04
CA HIS A 5 -38.93 -30.88 -29.30
C HIS A 5 -38.14 -29.94 -30.23
N PHE A 6 -38.80 -29.39 -31.27
CA PHE A 6 -38.19 -28.43 -32.18
C PHE A 6 -37.77 -27.13 -31.47
N PHE A 7 -38.62 -26.62 -30.57
CA PHE A 7 -38.33 -25.38 -29.83
C PHE A 7 -37.18 -25.54 -28.82
N ILE A 8 -37.09 -26.71 -28.18
CA ILE A 8 -35.97 -27.04 -27.25
C ILE A 8 -34.64 -27.17 -28.02
N MET A 9 -34.66 -27.77 -29.22
CA MET A 9 -33.45 -27.87 -30.04
C MET A 9 -32.96 -26.51 -30.53
N GLN A 10 -33.87 -25.60 -30.91
CA GLN A 10 -33.50 -24.22 -31.30
C GLN A 10 -32.91 -23.44 -30.12
N LYS A 11 -33.46 -23.60 -28.91
CA LYS A 11 -32.96 -22.94 -27.71
C LYS A 11 -31.55 -23.39 -27.32
N LYS A 12 -31.25 -24.68 -27.40
CA LYS A 12 -29.89 -25.22 -27.14
C LYS A 12 -28.87 -24.72 -28.18
N LYS A 13 -29.25 -24.61 -29.45
CA LYS A 13 -28.39 -24.05 -30.50
C LYS A 13 -28.02 -22.58 -30.24
N VAL A 14 -28.99 -21.77 -29.82
CA VAL A 14 -28.76 -20.35 -29.51
C VAL A 14 -27.87 -20.18 -28.28
N ILE A 15 -28.05 -21.00 -27.24
CA ILE A 15 -27.20 -20.98 -26.03
C ILE A 15 -25.75 -21.34 -26.39
N ASN A 16 -25.52 -22.40 -27.17
CA ASN A 16 -24.17 -22.80 -27.56
C ASN A 16 -23.48 -21.74 -28.43
N LYS A 17 -24.23 -21.07 -29.32
CA LYS A 17 -23.68 -19.97 -30.13
C LYS A 17 -23.36 -18.74 -29.28
N ALA A 18 -24.21 -18.40 -28.31
CA ALA A 18 -23.95 -17.33 -27.35
C ALA A 18 -22.72 -17.65 -26.48
N GLN A 19 -22.56 -18.89 -26.05
CA GLN A 19 -21.40 -19.33 -25.27
C GLN A 19 -20.11 -19.19 -26.09
N LYS A 20 -20.07 -19.69 -27.33
CA LYS A 20 -18.90 -19.50 -28.23
C LYS A 20 -18.52 -18.04 -28.44
N LEU A 21 -19.51 -17.15 -28.57
CA LEU A 21 -19.27 -15.71 -28.74
C LEU A 21 -18.73 -15.07 -27.45
N LEU A 22 -19.23 -15.50 -26.28
CA LEU A 22 -18.69 -15.08 -24.99
C LEU A 22 -17.28 -15.62 -24.76
N ASP A 23 -17.02 -16.88 -25.16
CA ASP A 23 -15.70 -17.54 -25.10
C ASP A 23 -14.67 -16.83 -25.98
N SER A 24 -15.09 -16.24 -27.11
CA SER A 24 -14.23 -15.41 -27.97
C SER A 24 -13.94 -14.00 -27.44
N GLY A 25 -14.46 -13.64 -26.27
CA GLY A 25 -14.13 -12.41 -25.55
C GLY A 25 -15.00 -11.18 -25.85
N LEU A 26 -16.08 -11.34 -26.63
CA LEU A 26 -17.00 -10.26 -26.99
C LEU A 26 -17.85 -9.78 -25.80
N ASN A 27 -18.19 -8.49 -25.78
CA ASN A 27 -19.01 -7.90 -24.72
C ASN A 27 -20.49 -8.35 -24.84
N CYS A 28 -21.21 -8.41 -23.72
CA CYS A 28 -22.61 -8.85 -23.67
C CYS A 28 -23.54 -8.06 -24.63
N ASN A 29 -23.23 -6.79 -24.86
CA ASN A 29 -23.99 -5.94 -25.78
C ASN A 29 -23.72 -6.28 -27.25
N GLU A 30 -22.50 -6.71 -27.60
CA GLU A 30 -22.11 -7.09 -28.95
C GLU A 30 -22.66 -8.47 -29.31
N VAL A 31 -22.58 -9.42 -28.37
CA VAL A 31 -23.19 -10.75 -28.50
C VAL A 31 -24.70 -10.63 -28.69
N ALA A 32 -25.35 -9.72 -27.93
CA ALA A 32 -26.77 -9.42 -28.08
C ALA A 32 -27.12 -8.88 -29.49
N LYS A 33 -26.28 -7.98 -30.03
CA LYS A 33 -26.45 -7.40 -31.37
C LYS A 33 -26.30 -8.46 -32.47
N GLN A 34 -25.31 -9.35 -32.36
CA GLN A 34 -25.08 -10.41 -33.34
C GLN A 34 -26.15 -11.49 -33.33
N LEU A 35 -26.70 -11.82 -32.16
CA LEU A 35 -27.77 -12.81 -32.02
C LEU A 35 -29.17 -12.21 -32.20
N LYS A 36 -29.29 -10.89 -32.37
CA LYS A 36 -30.57 -10.15 -32.42
C LYS A 36 -31.45 -10.42 -31.19
N ILE A 37 -30.86 -10.49 -30.00
CA ILE A 37 -31.55 -10.72 -28.72
C ILE A 37 -31.34 -9.52 -27.80
N LYS A 38 -32.31 -9.20 -26.93
CA LYS A 38 -32.16 -8.13 -25.93
C LYS A 38 -30.96 -8.39 -25.00
N PRO A 39 -30.11 -7.39 -24.71
CA PRO A 39 -28.97 -7.55 -23.79
C PRO A 39 -29.35 -8.03 -22.39
N ALA A 40 -30.52 -7.62 -21.90
CA ALA A 40 -31.06 -8.05 -20.61
C ALA A 40 -31.27 -9.58 -20.53
N THR A 41 -31.61 -10.22 -21.65
CA THR A 41 -31.81 -11.67 -21.72
C THR A 41 -30.50 -12.43 -21.52
N ILE A 42 -29.39 -11.91 -22.06
CA ILE A 42 -28.05 -12.49 -21.87
C ILE A 42 -27.60 -12.33 -20.41
N ARG A 43 -27.79 -11.13 -19.82
CA ARG A 43 -27.47 -10.90 -18.40
C ARG A 43 -28.26 -11.82 -17.47
N LYS A 44 -29.56 -11.99 -17.74
CA LYS A 44 -30.44 -12.90 -16.97
C LYS A 44 -30.03 -14.36 -17.14
N ALA A 45 -29.59 -14.77 -18.34
CA ALA A 45 -29.09 -16.13 -18.58
C ALA A 45 -27.77 -16.42 -17.85
N ILE A 46 -26.88 -15.42 -17.73
CA ILE A 46 -25.65 -15.51 -16.92
C ILE A 46 -26.01 -15.60 -15.43
N GLN A 47 -26.90 -14.74 -14.94
CA GLN A 47 -27.38 -14.76 -13.55
C GLN A 47 -28.03 -16.10 -13.17
N GLN A 48 -28.71 -16.75 -14.12
CA GLN A 48 -29.32 -18.07 -13.95
C GLN A 48 -28.36 -19.24 -14.15
N GLY A 49 -27.06 -18.99 -14.37
CA GLY A 49 -26.03 -20.03 -14.57
C GLY A 49 -26.13 -20.80 -15.90
N LYS A 50 -26.92 -20.33 -16.87
CA LYS A 50 -27.13 -20.99 -18.18
C LYS A 50 -26.07 -20.61 -19.21
N LEU A 51 -25.41 -19.48 -19.02
CA LEU A 51 -24.26 -19.03 -19.81
C LEU A 51 -23.14 -18.71 -18.83
N HIS A 52 -21.93 -19.16 -19.14
CA HIS A 52 -20.74 -18.84 -18.39
C HIS A 52 -20.06 -17.66 -19.07
N ARG A 53 -19.68 -16.64 -18.29
CA ARG A 53 -18.75 -15.64 -18.81
C ARG A 53 -17.34 -16.16 -18.52
N PRO A 54 -16.52 -16.43 -19.55
CA PRO A 54 -15.11 -16.71 -19.32
C PRO A 54 -14.57 -15.56 -18.50
N ASN A 55 -13.89 -15.91 -17.43
CA ASN A 55 -13.43 -14.98 -16.45
C ASN A 55 -12.20 -14.26 -17.01
N LEU A 56 -12.40 -13.38 -17.99
CA LEU A 56 -11.35 -12.51 -18.55
C LEU A 56 -10.74 -11.66 -17.43
N ASN A 57 -11.54 -11.36 -16.39
CA ASN A 57 -11.10 -10.67 -15.18
C ASN A 57 -10.35 -11.57 -14.18
N LYS A 58 -10.32 -12.90 -14.31
CA LYS A 58 -9.37 -13.74 -13.53
C LYS A 58 -8.04 -13.92 -14.25
N ALA A 59 -8.00 -13.83 -15.58
CA ALA A 59 -6.74 -13.72 -16.31
C ALA A 59 -6.10 -12.32 -16.07
N THR A 60 -6.87 -11.23 -16.04
CA THR A 60 -6.33 -9.90 -15.71
C THR A 60 -6.25 -9.57 -14.22
N ALA A 61 -6.86 -10.35 -13.31
CA ALA A 61 -6.56 -10.25 -11.87
C ALA A 61 -5.27 -10.97 -11.46
N GLY A 62 -4.66 -11.75 -12.36
CA GLY A 62 -3.46 -12.55 -12.11
C GLY A 62 -2.25 -12.21 -12.98
N ILE A 63 -2.39 -11.27 -13.92
CA ILE A 63 -1.28 -10.85 -14.78
C ILE A 63 -1.28 -9.32 -14.84
N ASN A 64 -0.49 -8.69 -13.97
CA ASN A 64 0.03 -7.36 -14.22
C ASN A 64 0.93 -7.46 -15.46
N GLU A 65 0.35 -7.34 -16.67
CA GLU A 65 1.09 -7.36 -17.95
C GLU A 65 1.95 -6.11 -18.20
N LYS A 66 2.21 -5.35 -17.14
CA LYS A 66 3.39 -4.52 -17.01
C LYS A 66 3.86 -4.71 -15.58
N GLY A 67 5.17 -4.73 -15.31
CA GLY A 67 5.73 -4.68 -13.96
C GLY A 67 5.40 -3.40 -13.18
N LEU A 68 4.18 -2.87 -13.31
CA LEU A 68 3.63 -1.75 -12.58
C LEU A 68 3.35 -2.24 -11.16
N LYS A 69 4.05 -1.61 -10.21
CA LYS A 69 3.82 -1.76 -8.78
C LYS A 69 2.38 -1.33 -8.45
N PRO A 70 1.73 -1.94 -7.44
CA PRO A 70 0.38 -1.56 -7.01
C PRO A 70 0.34 -0.07 -6.68
N THR A 71 -0.59 0.67 -7.30
CA THR A 71 -0.65 2.13 -7.18
C THR A 71 -1.83 2.59 -6.36
N THR A 72 -2.98 1.92 -6.42
CA THR A 72 -4.19 2.33 -5.69
C THR A 72 -4.22 1.74 -4.28
N LYS A 73 -4.97 2.36 -3.36
CA LYS A 73 -5.11 1.87 -1.97
C LYS A 73 -5.60 0.42 -1.91
N SER A 74 -6.60 0.06 -2.73
CA SER A 74 -7.15 -1.30 -2.75
C SER A 74 -6.15 -2.33 -3.24
N GLU A 75 -5.38 -2.02 -4.29
CA GLU A 75 -4.30 -2.89 -4.79
C GLU A 75 -3.21 -3.10 -3.74
N ARG A 76 -2.78 -2.02 -3.08
CA ARG A 76 -1.77 -2.09 -2.03
C ARG A 76 -2.23 -2.93 -0.84
N ASN A 77 -3.46 -2.72 -0.36
CA ASN A 77 -3.99 -3.51 0.75
C ASN A 77 -4.05 -5.01 0.42
N LEU A 78 -4.44 -5.34 -0.81
CA LEU A 78 -4.44 -6.73 -1.27
C LEU A 78 -3.03 -7.31 -1.30
N GLU A 79 -2.02 -6.55 -1.73
CA GLU A 79 -0.63 -6.99 -1.72
C GLU A 79 -0.05 -7.10 -0.31
N ASP A 80 -0.27 -6.10 0.53
CA ASP A 80 0.18 -6.07 1.91
C ASP A 80 -0.40 -7.24 2.72
N SER A 81 -1.61 -7.72 2.38
CA SER A 81 -2.22 -8.91 3.01
C SER A 81 -1.58 -10.24 2.63
N LYS A 82 -0.84 -10.31 1.52
CA LYS A 82 -0.16 -11.52 1.05
C LYS A 82 1.23 -11.72 1.67
N ALA A 83 1.76 -10.70 2.35
CA ALA A 83 3.10 -10.74 2.93
C ALA A 83 3.23 -11.89 3.96
N SER A 84 4.28 -12.70 3.84
CA SER A 84 4.41 -13.93 4.64
C SER A 84 4.70 -13.66 6.12
N LEU A 85 5.39 -12.55 6.42
CA LEU A 85 5.80 -12.15 7.77
C LEU A 85 4.75 -11.28 8.49
N GLY A 86 3.51 -11.25 7.99
CA GLY A 86 2.40 -10.44 8.51
C GLY A 86 2.07 -9.22 7.64
N LEU A 87 0.95 -8.57 7.97
CA LEU A 87 0.38 -7.48 7.17
C LEU A 87 1.41 -6.35 6.91
N GLY A 88 1.67 -6.09 5.63
CA GLY A 88 2.54 -5.01 5.16
C GLY A 88 4.03 -5.31 5.27
N CYS A 89 4.44 -6.50 5.70
CA CYS A 89 5.84 -6.92 5.80
C CYS A 89 6.41 -7.37 4.44
N THR A 90 6.29 -6.52 3.43
CA THR A 90 6.63 -6.86 2.03
C THR A 90 8.15 -6.91 1.75
N ASN A 91 8.98 -6.26 2.57
CA ASN A 91 10.44 -6.35 2.47
C ASN A 91 11.00 -7.46 3.36
N GLU A 92 10.67 -8.71 3.02
CA GLU A 92 11.05 -9.90 3.79
C GLU A 92 12.57 -10.04 3.98
N PRO A 93 13.43 -9.85 2.94
CA PRO A 93 14.87 -10.01 3.11
C PRO A 93 15.45 -9.06 4.15
N ALA A 94 15.04 -7.78 4.12
CA ALA A 94 15.52 -6.80 5.08
C ALA A 94 15.03 -7.10 6.50
N ARG A 95 13.81 -7.63 6.67
CA ARG A 95 13.28 -8.06 7.98
C ARG A 95 14.08 -9.23 8.55
N ILE A 96 14.43 -10.21 7.73
CA ILE A 96 15.26 -11.34 8.14
C ILE A 96 16.67 -10.87 8.52
N MET A 97 17.28 -9.99 7.72
CA MET A 97 18.60 -9.42 8.03
C MET A 97 18.58 -8.58 9.31
N ALA A 98 17.53 -7.78 9.52
CA ALA A 98 17.33 -7.02 10.75
C ALA A 98 17.18 -7.94 11.97
N ALA A 99 16.41 -9.02 11.87
CA ALA A 99 16.24 -10.01 12.94
C ALA A 99 17.57 -10.70 13.31
N LYS A 100 18.47 -10.89 12.34
CA LYS A 100 19.84 -11.40 12.54
C LYS A 100 20.83 -10.33 13.02
N GLY A 101 20.43 -9.08 13.18
CA GLY A 101 21.31 -7.97 13.56
C GLY A 101 22.29 -7.54 12.46
N GLN A 102 22.13 -8.07 11.23
CA GLN A 102 23.01 -7.84 10.09
C GLN A 102 22.63 -6.59 9.28
N LEU A 103 21.45 -6.00 9.55
CA LEU A 103 21.00 -4.77 8.91
C LEU A 103 21.11 -3.60 9.89
N LYS A 104 21.78 -2.52 9.49
CA LYS A 104 21.85 -1.28 10.28
C LYS A 104 20.50 -0.56 10.31
N ALA A 105 19.94 -0.30 9.13
CA ALA A 105 18.65 0.34 8.91
C ALA A 105 18.18 0.06 7.47
N VAL A 106 16.87 0.10 7.23
CA VAL A 106 16.32 0.19 5.88
C VAL A 106 16.33 1.64 5.42
N GLU A 107 16.82 1.88 4.20
CA GLU A 107 16.73 3.19 3.56
C GLU A 107 15.30 3.48 3.09
N PRO A 108 14.77 4.69 3.36
CA PRO A 108 13.48 5.11 2.83
C PRO A 108 13.46 5.19 1.30
N ILE A 109 12.52 4.51 0.66
CA ILE A 109 12.27 4.52 -0.78
C ILE A 109 10.84 4.97 -1.04
N PHE A 110 10.69 6.13 -1.68
CA PHE A 110 9.39 6.65 -2.08
C PHE A 110 8.96 6.06 -3.43
N THR A 111 7.73 5.54 -3.49
CA THR A 111 7.15 4.97 -4.70
C THR A 111 5.90 5.72 -5.12
N LYS A 112 5.72 5.89 -6.43
CA LYS A 112 4.49 6.46 -7.00
C LYS A 112 3.28 5.66 -6.51
N SER A 113 2.38 6.34 -5.80
CA SER A 113 1.20 5.75 -5.18
C SER A 113 0.05 6.75 -5.26
N SER A 114 -1.16 6.28 -5.53
CA SER A 114 -2.39 7.07 -5.45
C SER A 114 -3.13 6.76 -4.15
N ASP A 115 -3.98 7.69 -3.71
CA ASP A 115 -4.89 7.47 -2.58
C ASP A 115 -4.20 7.07 -1.26
N VAL A 116 -2.97 7.54 -1.05
CA VAL A 116 -2.25 7.32 0.21
C VAL A 116 -2.86 8.22 1.28
N GLN A 117 -3.39 7.60 2.33
CA GLN A 117 -4.02 8.33 3.42
C GLN A 117 -3.02 9.29 4.08
N SER A 118 -3.44 10.52 4.37
CA SER A 118 -2.62 11.54 5.06
C SER A 118 -1.32 11.95 4.35
N ALA A 119 -1.13 11.59 3.08
CA ALA A 119 0.10 11.89 2.33
C ALA A 119 0.41 13.38 2.17
N GLY A 120 -0.56 14.28 2.40
CA GLY A 120 -0.34 15.73 2.41
C GLY A 120 0.74 16.19 3.40
N VAL A 121 1.03 15.39 4.45
CA VAL A 121 2.13 15.68 5.38
C VAL A 121 3.51 15.66 4.72
N LEU A 122 3.68 14.96 3.59
CA LEU A 122 4.93 14.96 2.82
C LEU A 122 5.32 16.33 2.31
N ILE A 123 4.35 17.23 2.10
CA ILE A 123 4.61 18.62 1.68
C ILE A 123 5.46 19.35 2.73
N ALA A 124 5.34 18.98 4.00
CA ALA A 124 6.13 19.55 5.08
C ALA A 124 7.55 18.96 5.19
N LEU A 125 7.85 17.83 4.54
CA LEU A 125 9.13 17.15 4.69
C LEU A 125 10.33 18.04 4.27
N PRO A 126 10.32 18.72 3.11
CA PRO A 126 11.41 19.63 2.75
C PRO A 126 11.61 20.74 3.78
N ALA A 127 10.52 21.32 4.30
CA ALA A 127 10.59 22.35 5.33
C ALA A 127 11.16 21.81 6.65
N LEU A 128 10.77 20.60 7.07
CA LEU A 128 11.31 19.95 8.26
C LEU A 128 12.83 19.70 8.14
N LEU A 129 13.26 19.21 6.96
CA LEU A 129 14.68 18.96 6.70
C LEU A 129 15.50 20.25 6.63
N ALA A 130 14.96 21.29 5.98
CA ALA A 130 15.57 22.62 5.94
C ALA A 130 15.75 23.21 7.34
N ASN A 131 14.72 23.08 8.19
CA ASN A 131 14.78 23.48 9.60
C ASN A 131 15.66 22.57 10.48
N GLY A 132 16.32 21.57 9.90
CA GLY A 132 17.32 20.77 10.61
C GLY A 132 16.77 19.59 11.40
N LEU A 133 15.58 19.08 11.11
CA LEU A 133 15.00 17.90 11.79
C LEU A 133 16.00 16.74 11.95
N LEU A 134 16.85 16.50 10.94
CA LEU A 134 17.86 15.45 10.95
C LEU A 134 19.30 15.96 11.16
N LYS A 135 19.52 17.28 11.19
CA LYS A 135 20.85 17.87 11.40
C LYS A 135 21.37 17.46 12.78
N PHE A 136 22.68 17.17 12.86
CA PHE A 136 23.38 16.73 14.08
C PHE A 136 22.87 15.43 14.74
N THR A 137 21.85 14.76 14.21
CA THR A 137 21.30 13.55 14.85
C THR A 137 22.36 12.46 15.04
N GLY A 138 23.22 12.23 14.04
CA GLY A 138 24.32 11.26 14.11
C GLY A 138 25.44 11.60 15.11
N LYS A 139 25.52 12.86 15.57
CA LYS A 139 26.47 13.30 16.61
C LYS A 139 25.95 12.93 18.01
N TYR A 140 24.65 13.04 18.23
CA TYR A 140 24.04 12.97 19.56
C TYR A 140 23.34 11.65 19.87
N PHE A 141 22.85 10.98 18.83
CA PHE A 141 22.00 9.83 18.98
C PHE A 141 22.58 8.63 18.25
N ARG A 142 22.36 7.44 18.82
CA ARG A 142 22.68 6.17 18.20
C ARG A 142 21.57 5.19 18.48
N LEU A 143 21.25 4.39 17.47
CA LEU A 143 20.34 3.27 17.59
C LEU A 143 21.07 1.97 17.24
N PRO A 144 20.72 0.86 17.91
CA PRO A 144 21.23 -0.44 17.52
C PRO A 144 20.69 -0.84 16.14
N ASN A 145 21.46 -1.70 15.47
CA ASN A 145 21.09 -2.32 14.20
C ASN A 145 19.64 -2.85 14.24
N GLY A 146 18.93 -2.65 13.15
CA GLY A 146 17.58 -3.16 12.99
C GLY A 146 16.93 -2.68 11.70
N TYR A 147 15.62 -2.85 11.63
CA TYR A 147 14.84 -2.48 10.45
C TYR A 147 14.62 -0.96 10.36
N TYR A 148 14.24 -0.34 11.48
CA TYR A 148 13.93 1.09 11.54
C TYR A 148 15.17 1.91 11.88
N GLY A 149 15.60 2.75 10.93
CA GLY A 149 16.69 3.70 11.10
C GLY A 149 16.31 4.89 11.97
N MET A 150 17.32 5.62 12.45
CA MET A 150 17.14 6.78 13.33
C MET A 150 16.37 7.90 12.64
N GLU A 151 16.75 8.21 11.41
CA GLU A 151 16.16 9.23 10.56
C GLU A 151 14.67 8.94 10.36
N THR A 152 14.34 7.67 10.08
CA THR A 152 12.96 7.18 9.95
C THR A 152 12.15 7.41 11.22
N ILE A 153 12.71 7.16 12.41
CA ILE A 153 12.02 7.42 13.68
C ILE A 153 11.72 8.91 13.87
N PHE A 154 12.70 9.79 13.62
CA PHE A 154 12.48 11.25 13.69
C PHE A 154 11.42 11.73 12.71
N VAL A 155 11.42 11.21 11.47
CA VAL A 155 10.40 11.55 10.46
C VAL A 155 9.01 11.06 10.89
N ILE A 156 8.90 9.85 11.44
CA ILE A 156 7.63 9.33 11.98
C ILE A 156 7.09 10.25 13.09
N LEU A 157 7.95 10.66 14.03
CA LEU A 157 7.56 11.55 15.12
C LEU A 157 7.14 12.94 14.63
N ALA A 158 7.87 13.51 13.68
CA ALA A 158 7.53 14.78 13.07
C ALA A 158 6.18 14.73 12.34
N PHE A 159 5.95 13.68 11.54
CA PHE A 159 4.68 13.48 10.85
C PHE A 159 3.53 13.22 11.83
N ALA A 160 3.75 12.44 12.89
CA ALA A 160 2.75 12.24 13.94
C ALA A 160 2.35 13.56 14.60
N ALA A 161 3.33 14.44 14.90
CA ALA A 161 3.06 15.77 15.44
C ALA A 161 2.23 16.63 14.46
N LEU A 162 2.60 16.67 13.18
CA LEU A 162 1.88 17.42 12.14
C LEU A 162 0.45 16.88 11.90
N LEU A 163 0.26 15.57 12.01
CA LEU A 163 -1.05 14.91 11.93
C LEU A 163 -1.87 15.02 13.23
N ARG A 164 -1.39 15.80 14.21
CA ARG A 164 -2.03 16.01 15.52
C ARG A 164 -2.24 14.70 16.30
N ILE A 165 -1.38 13.71 16.09
CA ILE A 165 -1.32 12.50 16.90
C ILE A 165 -0.60 12.87 18.19
N LYS A 166 -1.39 13.16 19.25
CA LYS A 166 -0.89 13.76 20.49
C LYS A 166 -0.06 12.83 21.39
N SER A 167 0.01 11.54 21.07
CA SER A 167 0.71 10.55 21.86
C SER A 167 1.25 9.41 20.99
N ILE A 168 2.27 8.69 21.50
CA ILE A 168 2.85 7.53 20.82
C ILE A 168 1.81 6.41 20.68
N GLU A 169 0.90 6.29 21.66
CA GLU A 169 -0.27 5.41 21.63
C GLU A 169 -1.16 5.69 20.42
N GLY A 170 -1.31 6.96 20.06
CA GLY A 170 -2.14 7.40 18.93
C GLY A 170 -1.71 6.79 17.59
N VAL A 171 -0.42 6.46 17.44
CA VAL A 171 0.13 5.80 16.24
C VAL A 171 -0.51 4.43 16.00
N ARG A 172 -0.97 3.72 17.05
CA ARG A 172 -1.68 2.43 16.92
C ARG A 172 -2.92 2.51 16.04
N TYR A 173 -3.59 3.66 16.04
CA TYR A 173 -4.85 3.85 15.31
C TYR A 173 -4.64 4.30 13.86
N CYS A 174 -3.38 4.50 13.45
CA CYS A 174 -3.03 4.76 12.07
C CYS A 174 -2.84 3.43 11.33
N ASP A 175 -3.21 3.39 10.05
CA ASP A 175 -2.90 2.25 9.20
C ASP A 175 -1.36 2.15 9.03
N PRO A 176 -0.73 1.06 9.49
CA PRO A 176 0.72 1.00 9.55
C PRO A 176 1.37 0.85 8.17
N CYS A 177 0.65 0.29 7.19
CA CYS A 177 1.14 0.11 5.84
C CYS A 177 1.06 1.43 5.07
N GLU A 178 -0.09 2.11 5.19
CA GLU A 178 -0.29 3.42 4.56
C GLU A 178 0.64 4.48 5.12
N PHE A 179 0.80 4.55 6.45
CA PHE A 179 1.78 5.47 7.06
C PHE A 179 3.21 5.11 6.65
N GLY A 180 3.51 3.82 6.49
CA GLY A 180 4.78 3.34 5.96
C GLY A 180 5.10 3.98 4.60
N LYS A 181 4.13 4.02 3.68
CA LYS A 181 4.32 4.64 2.35
C LYS A 181 4.65 6.14 2.42
N ILE A 182 4.09 6.85 3.40
CA ILE A 182 4.40 8.28 3.64
C ILE A 182 5.85 8.45 4.12
N VAL A 183 6.41 7.47 4.83
CA VAL A 183 7.78 7.54 5.35
C VAL A 183 8.79 6.92 4.37
N GLY A 184 8.33 6.19 3.36
CA GLY A 184 9.18 5.49 2.39
C GLY A 184 9.58 4.09 2.82
N ILE A 185 8.83 3.46 3.73
CA ILE A 185 9.05 2.08 4.15
C ILE A 185 7.80 1.23 3.88
N ASP A 186 7.93 -0.08 3.95
CA ASP A 186 6.79 -0.98 3.76
C ASP A 186 5.70 -0.77 4.82
N ARG A 187 6.12 -0.59 6.09
CA ARG A 187 5.26 -0.49 7.28
C ARG A 187 5.96 0.25 8.42
N ILE A 188 5.22 1.04 9.21
CA ILE A 188 5.76 1.67 10.44
C ILE A 188 5.96 0.69 11.61
N PRO A 189 6.82 1.04 12.59
CA PRO A 189 6.99 0.28 13.83
C PRO A 189 5.70 0.21 14.64
N GLU A 190 5.54 -0.89 15.37
CA GLU A 190 4.54 -0.99 16.44
C GLU A 190 4.82 0.01 17.55
N VAL A 191 3.78 0.40 18.29
CA VAL A 191 3.89 1.32 19.44
C VAL A 191 4.94 0.85 20.44
N LYS A 192 5.03 -0.46 20.70
CA LYS A 192 6.05 -1.04 21.59
C LYS A 192 7.45 -0.74 21.07
N THR A 193 7.73 -1.08 19.81
CA THR A 193 9.03 -0.84 19.16
C THR A 193 9.35 0.64 19.10
N LEU A 194 8.38 1.50 18.79
CA LEU A 194 8.58 2.94 18.74
C LEU A 194 8.97 3.50 20.12
N ARG A 195 8.31 3.06 21.20
CA ARG A 195 8.69 3.44 22.57
C ARG A 195 10.09 2.97 22.95
N GLU A 196 10.44 1.71 22.69
CA GLU A 196 11.78 1.16 22.96
C GLU A 196 12.86 1.98 22.24
N LYS A 197 12.64 2.36 20.99
CA LYS A 197 13.57 3.18 20.22
C LYS A 197 13.68 4.60 20.79
N ILE A 198 12.57 5.22 21.18
CA ILE A 198 12.57 6.56 21.80
C ILE A 198 13.28 6.55 23.15
N GLU A 199 13.07 5.51 23.95
CA GLU A 199 13.74 5.34 25.24
C GLU A 199 15.26 5.27 25.06
N ILE A 200 15.75 4.47 24.10
CA ILE A 200 17.18 4.42 23.77
C ILE A 200 17.72 5.80 23.35
N LEU A 201 16.96 6.54 22.53
CA LEU A 201 17.35 7.89 22.07
C LEU A 201 17.37 8.91 23.22
N ALA A 202 16.46 8.78 24.19
CA ALA A 202 16.33 9.69 25.32
C ALA A 202 17.33 9.43 26.45
N ASN A 203 17.80 8.18 26.61
CA ASN A 203 18.59 7.73 27.77
C ASN A 203 19.91 8.49 27.99
N ASN A 204 20.49 9.11 26.95
CA ASN A 204 21.79 9.79 27.08
C ASN A 204 21.67 11.28 27.46
N GLY A 205 20.46 11.82 27.62
CA GLY A 205 20.23 13.24 27.95
C GLY A 205 20.70 14.24 26.88
N LYS A 206 21.16 13.75 25.73
CA LYS A 206 21.77 14.53 24.64
C LYS A 206 20.80 15.40 23.85
N SER A 207 19.51 15.26 24.08
CA SER A 207 18.47 16.07 23.43
C SER A 207 18.62 17.57 23.70
N LYS A 208 19.10 17.97 24.90
CA LYS A 208 19.34 19.37 25.22
C LYS A 208 20.52 19.95 24.42
N GLU A 209 21.60 19.18 24.30
CA GLU A 209 22.78 19.57 23.50
C GLU A 209 22.43 19.65 22.01
N TRP A 210 21.65 18.68 21.51
CA TRP A 210 21.13 18.69 20.14
C TRP A 210 20.26 19.93 19.86
N SER A 211 19.33 20.26 20.76
CA SER A 211 18.49 21.45 20.65
C SER A 211 19.31 22.74 20.66
N ARG A 212 20.35 22.82 21.51
CA ARG A 212 21.27 23.97 21.55
C ARG A 212 22.01 24.16 20.23
N ASP A 213 22.60 23.10 19.67
CA ASP A 213 23.34 23.18 18.41
C ASP A 213 22.40 23.54 17.22
N LEU A 214 21.13 23.09 17.25
CA LEU A 214 20.11 23.54 16.29
C LEU A 214 19.77 25.03 16.45
N ALA A 215 19.64 25.53 17.68
CA ALA A 215 19.35 26.94 17.92
C ALA A 215 20.48 27.84 17.42
N VAL A 216 21.74 27.44 17.63
CA VAL A 216 22.92 28.15 17.10
C VAL A 216 22.86 28.21 15.57
N LEU A 217 22.63 27.06 14.92
CA LEU A 217 22.47 26.98 13.47
C LEU A 217 21.39 27.95 12.96
N TRP A 218 20.23 28.02 13.61
CA TRP A 218 19.16 28.94 13.20
C TRP A 218 19.54 30.41 13.39
N MET A 219 20.28 30.75 14.45
CA MET A 219 20.79 32.11 14.64
C MET A 219 21.83 32.50 13.57
N GLU A 220 22.67 31.55 13.15
CA GLU A 220 23.67 31.76 12.10
C GLU A 220 23.04 31.87 10.70
N GLU A 221 21.98 31.10 10.40
CA GLU A 221 21.27 31.17 9.11
C GLU A 221 20.39 32.43 8.97
N THR A 222 20.07 33.11 10.08
CA THR A 222 19.24 34.33 10.09
C THR A 222 20.04 35.63 10.25
N ALA A 223 21.34 35.53 10.53
CA ALA A 223 22.27 36.65 10.61
C ALA A 223 22.84 37.02 9.23
#